data_AF-A0A7K0PZX5-F1
#
_entry.id   AF-A0A7K0PZX5-F1
#
_cell.length_a   1.000
_cell.length_b   1.000
_cell.length_c   1.000
_cell.angle_alpha   90.00
_cell.angle_beta   90.00
_cell.angle_gamma   90.00
#
_symmetry.space_group_name_H-M   'P 1'
#
loop_
_entity.id
_entity.type
_entity.pdbx_description
1 polymer ?
#
loop_
_entity_poly.entity_id
_entity_poly.type
_entity_poly.pdbx_seq_one_letter_code
_entity_poly.pdbx_strand_id
1 'polypeptide(L)'
;MDHHLRESTVHPPSSGPVLPHGPWRLRGVDGTEITLPEPLAEALEFVADAFVDGAAVTLTRHERMVTTQEAADLLGVSRPTLVRMLDHGLIPYDQPGSHRRLRLSDVLDHQRRCHHEDSAAT
;
A
#
# COMPACT_ATOMS: atom_id res chain seq x y z
N MET A 1 -6.58 -25.42 2.15
CA MET A 1 -6.62 -24.89 0.77
C MET A 1 -6.10 -23.48 0.84
N ASP A 2 -4.79 -23.32 0.69
CA ASP A 2 -4.13 -22.02 0.74
C ASP A 2 -4.42 -21.26 -0.56
N HIS A 3 -5.27 -20.23 -0.46
CA HIS A 3 -5.32 -19.18 -1.47
C HIS A 3 -4.02 -18.38 -1.34
N HIS A 4 -2.99 -18.77 -2.08
CA HIS A 4 -1.82 -17.91 -2.28
C HIS A 4 -2.32 -16.58 -2.86
N LEU A 5 -2.36 -15.57 -1.99
CA LEU A 5 -2.64 -14.18 -2.29
C LEU A 5 -1.61 -13.73 -3.33
N ARG A 6 -2.05 -13.45 -4.56
CA ARG A 6 -1.14 -13.11 -5.66
C ARG A 6 -0.67 -11.67 -5.48
N GLU A 7 0.41 -11.48 -4.72
CA GLU A 7 1.15 -10.23 -4.76
C GLU A 7 1.56 -9.98 -6.21
N SER A 8 1.17 -8.83 -6.74
CA SER A 8 1.52 -8.42 -8.10
C SER A 8 2.33 -7.14 -8.00
N THR A 9 3.65 -7.27 -8.12
CA THR A 9 4.54 -6.13 -8.31
C THR A 9 4.49 -5.74 -9.78
N VAL A 10 4.13 -4.48 -10.05
CA VAL A 10 4.14 -3.94 -11.41
C VAL A 10 5.35 -3.02 -11.52
N HIS A 11 6.24 -3.34 -12.46
CA HIS A 11 7.39 -2.50 -12.78
C HIS A 11 6.99 -1.42 -13.79
N PRO A 12 7.63 -0.23 -13.72
CA PRO A 12 7.33 0.83 -14.66
C PRO A 12 7.65 0.38 -16.11
N PRO A 13 6.80 0.75 -17.09
CA PRO A 13 7.14 0.58 -18.50
C PRO A 13 8.30 1.51 -18.90
N SER A 14 8.98 1.23 -20.01
CA SER A 14 10.14 1.98 -20.53
C SER A 14 9.88 3.47 -20.77
N SER A 15 8.62 3.88 -20.77
CA SER A 15 8.16 5.27 -20.70
C SER A 15 6.85 5.26 -19.93
N GLY A 16 6.81 5.91 -18.76
CA GLY A 16 5.61 6.02 -17.94
C GLY A 16 4.49 6.71 -18.73
N PRO A 17 3.28 6.13 -18.83
CA PRO A 17 2.18 6.83 -19.46
C PRO A 17 1.81 8.03 -18.59
N VAL A 18 1.87 9.24 -19.15
CA VAL A 18 1.21 10.40 -18.53
C VAL A 18 -0.28 10.23 -18.80
N LEU A 19 -1.06 9.96 -17.75
CA LEU A 19 -2.49 9.80 -17.90
C LEU A 19 -3.15 11.19 -17.97
N PRO A 20 -3.97 11.49 -18.99
CA PRO A 20 -4.61 12.80 -19.11
C PRO A 20 -5.71 12.97 -18.06
N HIS A 21 -5.87 14.17 -17.50
CA HIS A 21 -6.96 14.44 -16.56
C HIS A 21 -8.35 14.28 -17.22
N GLY A 22 -9.27 13.61 -16.54
CA GLY A 22 -10.67 13.49 -16.96
C GLY A 22 -11.26 12.12 -16.68
N PRO A 23 -12.57 11.93 -16.92
CA PRO A 23 -13.20 10.64 -16.64
C PRO A 23 -12.65 9.58 -17.58
N TRP A 24 -11.97 8.59 -17.02
CA TRP A 24 -11.44 7.47 -17.78
C TRP A 24 -12.49 6.40 -18.00
N ARG A 25 -12.30 5.63 -19.07
CA ARG A 25 -13.16 4.50 -19.41
C ARG A 25 -12.28 3.28 -19.67
N LEU A 26 -12.61 2.18 -18.99
CA LEU A 26 -11.98 0.90 -19.26
C LEU A 26 -12.78 0.18 -20.33
N ARG A 27 -12.08 -0.27 -21.37
CA ARG A 27 -12.67 -1.07 -22.44
C ARG A 27 -12.23 -2.53 -22.27
N GLY A 28 -13.20 -3.41 -22.08
CA GLY A 28 -13.01 -4.85 -22.07
C GLY A 28 -12.66 -5.38 -23.45
N VAL A 29 -12.10 -6.59 -23.49
CA VAL A 29 -11.77 -7.29 -24.75
C VAL A 29 -13.00 -7.59 -25.62
N ASP A 30 -14.17 -7.65 -25.00
CA ASP A 30 -15.49 -7.79 -25.60
C ASP A 30 -16.05 -6.48 -26.16
N GLY A 31 -15.33 -5.36 -25.97
CA GLY A 31 -15.75 -4.03 -26.37
C GLY A 31 -16.70 -3.35 -25.38
N THR A 32 -17.06 -4.01 -24.27
CA THR A 32 -17.84 -3.39 -23.20
C THR A 32 -17.01 -2.29 -22.56
N GLU A 33 -17.62 -1.14 -22.33
CA GLU A 33 -16.95 -0.01 -21.70
C GLU A 33 -17.61 0.35 -20.38
N ILE A 34 -16.79 0.48 -19.34
CA ILE A 34 -17.22 0.96 -18.05
C ILE A 34 -16.57 2.32 -17.77
N THR A 35 -17.34 3.23 -17.20
CA THR A 35 -16.76 4.44 -16.59
C THR A 35 -15.94 4.02 -15.40
N LEU A 36 -14.71 4.51 -15.33
CA LEU A 36 -13.82 4.23 -14.22
C LEU A 36 -14.35 4.93 -12.96
N PRO A 37 -14.62 4.22 -11.87
CA PRO A 37 -15.00 4.86 -10.61
C PRO A 37 -13.87 5.77 -10.10
N GLU A 38 -14.22 6.89 -9.49
CA GLU A 38 -13.27 7.89 -8.98
C GLU A 38 -12.11 7.28 -8.16
N PRO A 39 -12.36 6.40 -7.17
CA PRO A 39 -11.26 5.86 -6.35
C PRO A 39 -10.26 5.02 -7.16
N LEU A 40 -10.70 4.43 -8.28
CA LEU A 40 -9.83 3.65 -9.15
C LEU A 40 -9.06 4.55 -10.13
N ALA A 41 -9.63 5.70 -10.51
CA ALA A 41 -8.94 6.73 -11.27
C ALA A 41 -7.78 7.31 -10.46
N GLU A 42 -8.05 7.76 -9.22
CA GLU A 42 -7.04 8.28 -8.29
C GLU A 42 -5.90 7.27 -8.05
N ALA A 43 -6.25 5.99 -7.84
CA ALA A 43 -5.25 4.94 -7.65
C ALA A 43 -4.35 4.75 -8.88
N LEU A 44 -4.90 4.86 -10.08
CA LEU A 44 -4.14 4.73 -11.33
C LEU A 44 -3.31 5.99 -11.64
N GLU A 45 -3.79 7.19 -11.29
CA GLU A 45 -2.99 8.43 -11.32
C GLU A 45 -1.75 8.28 -10.43
N PHE A 46 -1.93 7.85 -9.17
CA PHE A 46 -0.83 7.60 -8.24
C PHE A 46 0.19 6.58 -8.79
N VAL A 47 -0.30 5.48 -9.41
CA VAL A 47 0.58 4.49 -10.04
C VAL A 47 1.36 5.09 -11.22
N ALA A 48 0.70 5.90 -12.05
CA ALA A 48 1.34 6.53 -13.20
C ALA A 48 2.44 7.51 -12.76
N ASP A 49 2.17 8.33 -11.74
CA ASP A 49 3.16 9.25 -11.17
C ASP A 49 4.37 8.48 -10.60
N ALA A 50 4.12 7.42 -9.83
CA ALA A 50 5.18 6.56 -9.32
C ALA A 50 6.03 5.94 -10.44
N PHE A 51 5.41 5.58 -11.57
CA PHE A 51 6.15 5.06 -12.73
C PHE A 51 6.98 6.12 -13.45
N VAL A 52 6.51 7.36 -13.52
CA VAL A 52 7.30 8.50 -14.03
C VAL A 52 8.57 8.69 -13.18
N ASP A 53 8.46 8.50 -11.88
CA ASP A 53 9.59 8.59 -10.93
C ASP A 53 10.48 7.32 -10.92
N GLY A 54 10.15 6.30 -11.72
CA GLY A 54 10.88 5.02 -11.74
C GLY A 54 10.67 4.16 -10.49
N ALA A 55 9.68 4.48 -9.66
CA ALA A 55 9.35 3.72 -8.47
C ALA A 55 8.50 2.48 -8.81
N ALA A 56 8.77 1.38 -8.11
CA ALA A 56 7.92 0.20 -8.18
C ALA A 56 6.69 0.38 -7.28
N VAL A 57 5.52 -0.12 -7.73
CA VAL A 57 4.28 -0.07 -6.94
C VAL A 57 3.85 -1.48 -6.55
N THR A 58 3.43 -1.64 -5.29
CA THR A 58 2.89 -2.90 -4.76
C THR A 58 1.40 -2.72 -4.43
N LEU A 59 0.56 -3.53 -5.08
CA LEU A 59 -0.87 -3.61 -4.76
C LEU A 59 -1.13 -4.81 -3.85
N THR A 60 -1.76 -4.56 -2.70
CA THR A 60 -2.05 -5.59 -1.70
C THR A 60 -3.37 -5.31 -0.99
N ARG A 61 -3.97 -6.35 -0.43
CA ARG A 61 -5.24 -6.27 0.29
C ARG A 61 -5.00 -5.76 1.71
N HIS A 62 -5.84 -4.84 2.18
CA HIS A 62 -5.74 -4.24 3.51
C HIS A 62 -5.78 -5.27 4.66
N GLU A 63 -6.58 -6.33 4.51
CA GLU A 63 -6.71 -7.40 5.50
C GLU A 63 -5.50 -8.36 5.59
N ARG A 64 -4.45 -8.15 4.78
CA ARG A 64 -3.24 -8.97 4.86
C ARG A 64 -2.58 -8.79 6.23
N MET A 65 -2.23 -9.92 6.85
CA MET A 65 -1.35 -9.93 8.02
C MET A 65 0.11 -9.84 7.58
N VAL A 66 0.88 -8.94 8.18
CA VAL A 66 2.32 -8.77 7.97
C VAL A 66 3.10 -9.17 9.21
N THR A 67 4.32 -9.65 9.00
CA THR A 67 5.29 -9.91 10.06
C THR A 67 5.82 -8.60 10.64
N THR A 68 6.45 -8.67 11.81
CA THR A 68 7.16 -7.52 12.38
C THR A 68 8.31 -7.02 11.49
N GLN A 69 8.89 -7.88 10.65
CA GLN A 69 9.97 -7.44 9.77
C GLN A 69 9.37 -6.62 8.62
N GLU A 70 8.38 -7.18 7.91
CA GLU A 70 7.69 -6.48 6.82
C GLU A 70 7.07 -5.14 7.29
N ALA A 71 6.46 -5.11 8.47
CA ALA A 71 5.92 -3.87 9.03
C ALA A 71 7.02 -2.84 9.35
N ALA A 72 8.20 -3.27 9.80
CA ALA A 72 9.31 -2.37 10.09
C ALA A 72 9.88 -1.78 8.79
N ASP A 73 9.99 -2.62 7.76
CA ASP A 73 10.43 -2.21 6.43
C ASP A 73 9.44 -1.20 5.81
N LEU A 74 8.13 -1.41 5.95
CA LEU A 74 7.07 -0.48 5.50
C LEU A 74 7.12 0.89 6.20
N LEU A 75 7.42 0.89 7.50
CA LEU A 75 7.51 2.11 8.30
C LEU A 75 8.88 2.80 8.20
N GLY A 76 9.86 2.19 7.52
CA GLY A 76 11.22 2.73 7.43
C GLY A 76 11.97 2.76 8.77
N VAL A 77 11.61 1.88 9.72
CA VAL A 77 12.22 1.82 11.06
C VAL A 77 12.92 0.49 11.31
N SER A 78 13.80 0.45 12.32
CA SER A 78 14.40 -0.82 12.73
C SER A 78 13.36 -1.76 13.36
N ARG A 79 13.49 -3.07 13.16
CA ARG A 79 12.63 -4.06 13.82
C ARG A 79 12.59 -3.91 15.35
N PRO A 80 13.72 -3.69 16.07
CA PRO A 80 13.66 -3.39 17.51
C PRO A 80 12.84 -2.15 17.85
N THR A 81 12.91 -1.10 17.02
CA THR A 81 12.07 0.10 17.19
C THR A 81 10.60 -0.26 17.07
N LEU A 82 10.21 -1.00 16.02
CA LEU A 82 8.82 -1.44 15.85
C LEU A 82 8.35 -2.28 17.05
N VAL A 83 9.16 -3.22 17.53
CA VAL A 83 8.79 -4.06 18.69
C VAL A 83 8.47 -3.20 19.91
N ARG A 84 9.26 -2.15 20.18
CA ARG A 84 8.97 -1.19 21.26
C ARG A 84 7.66 -0.44 21.05
N MET A 85 7.35 -0.05 19.81
CA MET A 85 6.08 0.62 19.48
C MET A 85 4.88 -0.30 19.73
N LEU A 86 5.02 -1.60 19.41
CA LEU A 86 3.99 -2.60 19.70
C LEU A 86 3.84 -2.84 21.21
N ASP A 87 4.95 -2.91 21.95
CA ASP A 87 4.92 -3.06 23.41
C ASP A 87 4.25 -1.85 24.10
N HIS A 88 4.36 -0.66 23.50
CA HIS A 88 3.68 0.56 23.93
C HIS A 88 2.22 0.66 23.44
N GLY A 89 1.73 -0.32 22.66
CA GLY A 89 0.35 -0.34 22.16
C GLY A 89 0.06 0.68 21.05
N LEU A 90 1.09 1.21 20.37
CA LEU A 90 0.91 2.24 19.33
C LEU A 90 0.27 1.70 18.05
N ILE A 91 0.49 0.41 17.78
CA ILE A 91 -0.08 -0.32 16.64
C ILE A 91 -0.63 -1.65 17.17
N PRO A 92 -1.91 -1.97 16.89
CA PRO A 92 -2.49 -3.27 17.20
C PRO A 92 -1.70 -4.42 16.57
N TYR A 93 -1.62 -5.54 17.27
CA TYR A 93 -1.06 -6.78 16.73
C TYR A 93 -1.78 -7.99 17.32
N ASP A 94 -1.82 -9.05 16.53
CA ASP A 94 -2.22 -10.39 16.95
C ASP A 94 -0.98 -11.25 17.20
N GLN A 95 -1.10 -12.24 18.07
CA GLN A 95 -0.04 -13.23 18.30
C GLN A 95 -0.61 -14.66 18.29
N PRO A 96 -1.02 -15.18 17.12
CA PRO A 96 -1.42 -16.58 16.99
C PRO A 96 -0.18 -17.47 17.13
N GLY A 97 0.12 -17.90 18.36
CA GLY A 97 1.31 -18.70 18.69
C GLY A 97 2.48 -17.86 19.19
N SER A 98 3.68 -18.09 18.66
CA SER A 98 4.91 -17.46 19.20
C SER A 98 5.29 -16.15 18.51
N HIS A 99 4.73 -15.84 17.33
CA HIS A 99 5.13 -14.70 16.53
C HIS A 99 4.02 -13.67 16.38
N ARG A 100 4.37 -12.39 16.54
CA ARG A 100 3.46 -11.27 16.30
C ARG A 100 3.14 -11.13 14.81
N ARG A 101 1.91 -10.71 14.54
CA ARG A 101 1.34 -10.42 13.22
C ARG A 101 0.55 -9.12 13.32
N LEU A 102 0.74 -8.22 12.37
CA LEU A 102 0.04 -6.95 12.33
C LEU A 102 -0.88 -6.94 11.13
N ARG A 103 -2.04 -6.32 11.23
CA ARG A 103 -2.84 -6.03 10.03
C ARG A 103 -2.13 -4.93 9.25
N LEU A 104 -2.01 -5.10 7.93
CA LEU A 104 -1.40 -4.08 7.08
C LEU A 104 -2.14 -2.74 7.20
N SER A 105 -3.48 -2.76 7.29
CA SER A 105 -4.29 -1.56 7.53
C SER A 105 -3.78 -0.74 8.71
N ASP A 106 -3.54 -1.40 9.85
CA ASP A 106 -3.20 -0.74 11.11
C ASP A 106 -1.78 -0.13 11.05
N VAL A 107 -0.88 -0.78 10.32
CA VAL A 107 0.47 -0.27 10.05
C VAL A 107 0.42 0.98 9.19
N LEU A 108 -0.35 0.95 8.10
CA LEU A 108 -0.51 2.10 7.19
C LEU A 108 -1.26 3.27 7.86
N ASP A 109 -2.24 2.98 8.71
CA ASP A 109 -2.94 3.98 9.53
C ASP A 109 -1.99 4.68 10.51
N HIS A 110 -1.05 3.92 11.10
CA HIS A 110 -0.02 4.51 11.94
C HIS A 110 0.91 5.43 11.15
N GLN A 111 1.39 4.98 9.98
CA GLN A 111 2.24 5.78 9.10
C GLN A 111 1.58 7.10 8.71
N ARG A 112 0.29 7.06 8.33
CA ARG A 112 -0.49 8.26 7.99
C ARG A 112 -0.57 9.25 9.15
N ARG A 113 -0.80 8.78 10.37
CA ARG A 113 -0.87 9.64 11.57
C ARG A 113 0.47 10.35 11.82
N CYS A 114 1.59 9.64 11.73
CA CYS A 114 2.92 10.23 11.92
C CYS A 114 3.29 11.24 10.84
N HIS A 115 3.00 10.95 9.56
CA HIS A 115 3.26 11.92 8.48
C HIS A 115 2.41 13.20 8.60
N HIS A 116 1.18 13.12 9.13
CA HIS A 116 0.34 14.30 9.40
C HIS A 116 0.92 15.18 10.51
N GLU A 117 1.58 14.58 11.51
CA GLU A 117 2.22 15.30 12.61
C GLU A 117 3.49 16.04 12.13
N ASP A 118 4.27 15.44 11.24
CA ASP A 118 5.47 16.08 10.67
C ASP A 118 5.14 17.20 9.67
N SER A 119 4.03 17.09 8.91
CA SER A 119 3.66 18.07 7.88
C SER A 119 2.96 19.33 8.42
N ALA A 120 2.48 19.30 9.67
CA ALA A 120 1.85 20.46 10.32
C ALA A 120 2.86 21.41 11.00
N ALA A 121 4.16 21.09 10.93
CA ALA A 121 5.24 21.80 11.62
C ALA A 121 6.21 22.57 10.70
N THR A 122 5.87 22.76 9.42
CA THR A 122 6.66 23.57 8.46
C THR A 122 5.79 24.64 7.82
#